data_AF-A0A1H0D489-F1
#
_entry.id   AF-A0A1H0D489-F1
#
_cell.length_a   1.000
_cell.length_b   1.000
_cell.length_c   1.000
_cell.angle_alpha   90.00
_cell.angle_beta   90.00
_cell.angle_gamma   90.00
#
_symmetry.space_group_name_H-M   'P 1'
#
loop_
_entity.id
_entity.type
_entity.pdbx_description
1 polymer ?
#
loop_
_entity_poly.entity_id
_entity_poly.type
_entity_poly.pdbx_seq_one_letter_code
_entity_poly.pdbx_strand_id
1 'polypeptide(L)'
;MLKRFLSRVWVSILISSARFVTYTLVRKKHVNDRKKKPYKETVRTMKFLGEMLIKSKQLNEDFSQGPEPIRTEAGRRLLFAFILQRDRREEEDFYLYAAQEWMKDVYKQSIRASILFFFLNFSLYISAIGLTRVVGEIEGIPALLLFTLSILFSFLGFYLALLGKNWKKGAMIGIHAIILYQFTYFLNVI
;
A
#
# COMPACT_ATOMS: atom_id res chain seq x y z
N MET A 1 -27.63 6.49 7.40
CA MET A 1 -26.85 5.45 6.66
C MET A 1 -25.48 5.97 6.20
N LEU A 2 -25.42 7.14 5.56
CA LEU A 2 -24.20 7.77 5.03
C LEU A 2 -23.07 7.95 6.06
N LYS A 3 -23.36 8.45 7.27
CA LYS A 3 -22.36 8.63 8.35
C LYS A 3 -21.63 7.33 8.72
N ARG A 4 -22.36 6.20 8.76
CA ARG A 4 -21.79 4.87 9.05
C ARG A 4 -20.94 4.37 7.89
N PHE A 5 -21.34 4.64 6.65
CA PHE A 5 -20.55 4.30 5.47
C PHE A 5 -19.24 5.08 5.42
N LEU A 6 -19.31 6.42 5.56
CA LEU A 6 -18.13 7.29 5.57
C LEU A 6 -17.16 6.90 6.69
N SER A 7 -17.66 6.62 7.89
CA SER A 7 -16.82 6.15 9.00
C SER A 7 -16.07 4.85 8.67
N ARG A 8 -16.71 3.89 7.99
CA ARG A 8 -16.05 2.64 7.56
C ARG A 8 -14.96 2.90 6.52
N VAL A 9 -15.22 3.78 5.56
CA VAL A 9 -14.24 4.17 4.52
C VAL A 9 -13.02 4.82 5.18
N TRP A 10 -13.23 5.78 6.07
CA TRP A 10 -12.16 6.46 6.80
C TRP A 10 -11.31 5.50 7.62
N VAL A 11 -11.92 4.57 8.37
CA VAL A 11 -11.19 3.54 9.13
C VAL A 11 -10.38 2.64 8.21
N SER A 12 -10.93 2.23 7.06
CA SER A 12 -10.21 1.42 6.09
C SER A 12 -9.00 2.15 5.51
N ILE A 13 -9.14 3.44 5.20
CA ILE A 13 -8.04 4.30 4.72
C ILE A 13 -6.97 4.42 5.80
N LEU A 14 -7.35 4.77 7.04
CA LEU A 14 -6.41 4.92 8.15
C LEU A 14 -5.63 3.63 8.42
N ILE A 15 -6.30 2.48 8.48
CA ILE A 15 -5.64 1.18 8.69
C ILE A 15 -4.73 0.84 7.51
N SER A 16 -5.14 1.13 6.27
CA SER A 16 -4.32 0.87 5.08
C SER A 16 -3.08 1.76 5.03
N SER A 17 -3.22 3.04 5.39
CA SER A 17 -2.10 3.97 5.51
C SER A 17 -1.17 3.60 6.66
N ALA A 18 -1.71 3.19 7.81
CA ALA A 18 -0.91 2.67 8.92
C ALA A 18 -0.13 1.44 8.48
N ARG A 19 -0.78 0.48 7.82
CA ARG A 19 -0.14 -0.70 7.23
C ARG A 19 0.99 -0.30 6.28
N PHE A 20 0.75 0.72 5.47
CA PHE A 20 1.75 1.25 4.56
C PHE A 20 2.98 1.83 5.28
N VAL A 21 2.78 2.69 6.28
CA VAL A 21 3.88 3.29 7.06
C VAL A 21 4.62 2.21 7.85
N THR A 22 3.91 1.29 8.48
CA THR A 22 4.51 0.14 9.17
C THR A 22 5.32 -0.70 8.20
N TYR A 23 4.89 -0.86 6.94
CA TYR A 23 5.67 -1.58 5.92
C TYR A 23 7.07 -1.00 5.71
N THR A 24 7.14 0.32 5.55
CA THR A 24 8.40 1.00 5.23
C THR A 24 9.36 0.93 6.40
N LEU A 25 8.84 0.94 7.63
CA LEU A 25 9.60 0.83 8.87
C LEU A 25 10.04 -0.61 9.21
N VAL A 26 9.22 -1.61 8.90
CA VAL A 26 9.46 -3.04 9.25
C VAL A 26 10.47 -3.73 8.31
N ARG A 27 10.99 -3.06 7.27
CA ARG A 27 11.78 -3.68 6.20
C ARG A 27 13.05 -4.39 6.71
N LYS A 28 12.91 -5.69 7.02
CA LYS A 28 13.86 -6.82 7.23
C LYS A 28 15.19 -6.63 7.99
N LYS A 29 15.67 -5.43 8.29
CA LYS A 29 17.00 -5.22 8.91
C LYS A 29 16.99 -4.67 10.34
N HIS A 30 15.82 -4.50 10.96
CA HIS A 30 15.72 -3.88 12.28
C HIS A 30 15.47 -4.84 13.45
N VAL A 31 15.28 -6.14 13.19
CA VAL A 31 15.09 -7.14 14.26
C VAL A 31 16.27 -7.15 15.22
N ASN A 32 17.49 -6.96 14.71
CA ASN A 32 18.72 -7.02 15.52
C ASN A 32 19.09 -5.67 16.16
N ASP A 33 18.29 -4.61 15.96
CA ASP A 33 18.69 -3.25 16.36
C ASP A 33 17.53 -2.47 16.97
N ARG A 34 17.10 -2.96 18.14
CA ARG A 34 15.99 -2.44 18.96
C ARG A 34 16.13 -0.97 19.33
N LYS A 35 17.35 -0.42 19.28
CA LYS A 35 17.61 1.00 19.58
C LYS A 35 17.16 1.93 18.45
N LYS A 36 16.99 1.43 17.22
CA LYS A 36 16.65 2.26 16.06
C LYS A 36 15.22 2.77 16.10
N LYS A 37 15.03 4.01 15.64
CA LYS A 37 13.74 4.70 15.52
C LYS A 37 12.64 3.86 14.82
N PRO A 38 12.91 3.15 13.70
CA PRO A 38 11.88 2.35 13.01
C PRO A 38 11.33 1.19 13.83
N TYR A 39 12.16 0.55 14.68
CA TYR A 39 11.70 -0.49 15.60
C TYR A 39 10.71 0.09 16.62
N LYS A 40 11.11 1.17 17.31
CA LYS A 40 10.28 1.82 18.34
C LYS A 40 8.95 2.34 17.76
N GLU A 41 8.99 2.93 16.57
CA GLU A 41 7.79 3.41 15.88
C GLU A 41 6.86 2.26 15.49
N THR A 42 7.40 1.17 14.94
CA THR A 42 6.63 -0.05 14.63
C THR A 42 5.92 -0.58 15.87
N VAL A 43 6.66 -0.79 16.96
CA VAL A 43 6.09 -1.31 18.22
C VAL A 43 5.02 -0.36 18.75
N ARG A 44 5.28 0.95 18.74
CA ARG A 44 4.30 1.96 19.19
C ARG A 44 3.03 1.92 18.35
N THR A 45 3.13 1.86 17.02
CA THR A 45 1.98 1.78 16.12
C THR A 45 1.19 0.50 16.34
N MET A 46 1.86 -0.65 16.45
CA MET A 46 1.19 -1.92 16.68
C MET A 46 0.52 -1.96 18.06
N LYS A 47 1.17 -1.44 19.10
CA LYS A 47 0.57 -1.35 20.43
C LYS A 47 -0.71 -0.50 20.42
N PHE A 48 -0.66 0.68 19.80
CA PHE A 48 -1.84 1.53 19.62
C PHE A 48 -2.97 0.82 18.87
N LEU A 49 -2.64 0.10 17.79
CA LEU A 49 -3.61 -0.67 17.03
C LEU A 49 -4.22 -1.83 17.85
N GLY A 50 -3.41 -2.53 18.64
CA GLY A 50 -3.87 -3.58 19.56
C GLY A 50 -4.82 -3.02 20.62
N GLU A 51 -4.45 -1.91 21.27
CA GLU A 51 -5.29 -1.21 22.25
C GLU A 51 -6.62 -0.75 21.63
N MET A 52 -6.62 -0.30 20.38
CA MET A 52 -7.85 0.02 19.65
C MET A 52 -8.76 -1.20 19.45
N LEU A 53 -8.19 -2.36 19.07
CA LEU A 53 -8.95 -3.60 18.91
C LEU A 53 -9.55 -4.08 20.23
N ILE A 54 -8.79 -3.96 21.33
CA ILE A 54 -9.25 -4.31 22.69
C ILE A 54 -10.37 -3.37 23.14
N LYS A 55 -10.16 -2.04 23.01
CA LYS A 55 -11.16 -1.03 23.38
C LYS A 55 -12.46 -1.17 22.59
N SER A 56 -12.38 -1.66 21.35
CA SER A 56 -13.55 -1.91 20.49
C SER A 56 -14.15 -3.30 20.66
N LYS A 57 -13.67 -4.12 21.62
CA LYS A 57 -14.11 -5.50 21.90
C LYS A 57 -13.96 -6.45 20.70
N GLN A 58 -13.04 -6.14 19.79
CA GLN A 58 -12.72 -6.97 18.62
C GLN A 58 -11.63 -8.00 18.93
N LEU A 59 -10.84 -7.73 19.97
CA LEU A 59 -9.75 -8.56 20.49
C LEU A 59 -9.86 -8.56 22.01
N ASN A 60 -9.66 -9.70 22.66
CA ASN A 60 -9.61 -9.80 24.13
C ASN A 60 -8.19 -9.47 24.64
N GLU A 61 -8.04 -9.27 25.94
CA GLU A 61 -6.72 -8.97 26.56
C GLU A 61 -5.71 -10.11 26.41
N ASP A 62 -6.18 -11.34 26.29
CA ASP A 62 -5.36 -12.53 26.01
C ASP A 62 -5.03 -12.71 24.51
N PHE A 63 -5.37 -11.72 23.68
CA PHE A 63 -5.26 -11.74 22.22
C PHE A 63 -6.11 -12.81 21.53
N SER A 64 -7.13 -13.36 22.20
CA SER A 64 -8.18 -14.15 21.55
C SER A 64 -9.19 -13.26 20.82
N GLN A 65 -9.99 -13.86 19.94
CA GLN A 65 -11.00 -13.12 19.19
C GLN A 65 -12.09 -12.59 20.13
N GLY A 66 -12.36 -11.28 20.03
CA GLY A 66 -13.43 -10.64 20.80
C GLY A 66 -14.83 -10.87 20.24
N PRO A 67 -15.88 -10.51 21.00
CA PRO A 67 -17.27 -10.70 20.60
C PRO A 67 -17.72 -9.79 19.44
N GLU A 68 -17.07 -8.64 19.26
CA GLU A 68 -17.45 -7.70 18.19
C GLU A 68 -16.78 -8.04 16.86
N PRO A 69 -17.54 -8.23 15.76
CA PRO A 69 -16.97 -8.60 14.48
C PRO A 69 -16.30 -7.41 13.79
N ILE A 70 -15.15 -7.66 13.17
CA ILE A 70 -14.50 -6.68 12.29
C ILE A 70 -15.14 -6.70 10.91
N ARG A 71 -15.59 -5.52 10.46
CA ARG A 71 -16.29 -5.36 9.18
C ARG A 71 -15.38 -5.10 7.99
N THR A 72 -14.13 -4.65 8.21
CA THR A 72 -13.20 -4.31 7.13
C THR A 72 -12.17 -5.41 6.94
N GLU A 73 -11.81 -5.69 5.69
CA GLU A 73 -10.77 -6.66 5.35
C GLU A 73 -9.41 -6.28 5.97
N ALA A 74 -9.08 -5.00 5.96
CA ALA A 74 -7.84 -4.49 6.55
C ALA A 74 -7.78 -4.75 8.07
N GLY A 75 -8.88 -4.53 8.79
CA GLY A 75 -8.97 -4.81 10.21
C GLY A 75 -8.96 -6.32 10.51
N ARG A 76 -9.64 -7.14 9.69
CA ARG A 76 -9.61 -8.61 9.85
C ARG A 76 -8.19 -9.16 9.75
N ARG A 77 -7.40 -8.65 8.81
CA ARG A 77 -5.98 -9.03 8.67
C ARG A 77 -5.13 -8.57 9.84
N LEU A 78 -5.39 -7.37 10.37
CA LEU A 78 -4.70 -6.88 11.56
C LEU A 78 -5.01 -7.75 12.78
N LEU A 79 -6.29 -8.05 13.02
CA LEU A 79 -6.74 -8.95 14.08
C LEU A 79 -6.11 -10.34 13.96
N PHE A 80 -6.15 -10.91 12.75
CA PHE A 80 -5.55 -12.21 12.47
C PHE A 80 -4.05 -12.23 12.78
N ALA A 81 -3.33 -11.15 12.47
CA ALA A 81 -1.90 -11.05 12.77
C ALA A 81 -1.60 -11.06 14.28
N PHE A 82 -2.46 -10.45 15.11
CA PHE A 82 -2.35 -10.54 16.57
C PHE A 82 -2.67 -11.94 17.08
N ILE A 83 -3.78 -12.54 16.62
CA ILE A 83 -4.20 -13.88 17.03
C ILE A 83 -3.13 -14.91 16.68
N LEU A 84 -2.50 -14.81 15.49
CA LEU A 84 -1.49 -15.78 15.05
C LEU A 84 -0.21 -15.72 15.91
N GLN A 85 0.09 -14.57 16.51
CA GLN A 85 1.29 -14.38 17.34
C GLN A 85 1.00 -14.49 18.84
N ARG A 86 -0.24 -14.83 19.24
CA ARG A 86 -0.71 -14.98 20.63
C ARG A 86 0.26 -15.75 21.52
N ASP A 87 0.79 -16.86 21.02
CA ASP A 87 1.63 -17.77 21.80
C ASP A 87 2.99 -17.13 22.16
N ARG A 88 3.34 -16.03 21.49
CA ARG A 88 4.54 -15.22 21.71
C ARG A 88 4.26 -13.93 22.47
N ARG A 89 3.08 -13.77 23.09
CA ARG A 89 2.68 -12.51 23.76
C ARG A 89 3.64 -12.06 24.87
N GLU A 90 4.36 -13.00 25.48
CA GLU A 90 5.34 -12.75 26.54
C GLU A 90 6.72 -12.38 25.98
N GLU A 91 6.93 -12.53 24.67
CA GLU A 91 8.16 -12.14 24.01
C GLU A 91 8.21 -10.61 23.82
N GLU A 92 9.38 -10.01 24.10
CA GLU A 92 9.62 -8.58 23.95
C GLU A 92 9.35 -8.07 22.52
N ASP A 93 9.51 -8.94 21.53
CA ASP A 93 9.34 -8.67 20.10
C ASP A 93 7.92 -9.01 19.56
N PHE A 94 6.95 -9.35 20.43
CA PHE A 94 5.58 -9.71 20.04
C PHE A 94 4.96 -8.76 19.00
N TYR A 95 4.98 -7.46 19.28
CA TYR A 95 4.41 -6.44 18.40
C TYR A 95 5.12 -6.35 17.05
N LEU A 96 6.43 -6.64 17.03
CA LEU A 96 7.19 -6.70 15.78
C LEU A 96 6.78 -7.93 14.95
N TYR A 97 6.60 -9.10 15.57
CA TYR A 97 6.10 -10.28 14.87
C TYR A 97 4.69 -10.09 14.34
N ALA A 98 3.80 -9.49 15.14
CA ALA A 98 2.45 -9.15 14.69
C ALA A 98 2.49 -8.19 13.50
N ALA A 99 3.37 -7.18 13.51
CA ALA A 99 3.60 -6.32 12.35
C ALA A 99 4.10 -7.13 11.14
N GLN A 100 5.12 -7.98 11.29
CA GLN A 100 5.66 -8.76 10.17
C GLN A 100 4.59 -9.64 9.52
N GLU A 101 3.76 -10.30 10.31
CA GLU A 101 2.66 -11.12 9.80
C GLU A 101 1.60 -10.26 9.10
N TRP A 102 1.19 -9.15 9.72
CA TRP A 102 0.24 -8.21 9.11
C TRP A 102 0.72 -7.67 7.75
N MET A 103 2.05 -7.55 7.60
CA MET A 103 2.71 -7.01 6.42
C MET A 103 3.09 -8.05 5.37
N LYS A 104 2.88 -9.34 5.64
CA LYS A 104 3.37 -10.44 4.81
C LYS A 104 2.92 -10.34 3.35
N ASP A 105 1.68 -10.00 3.06
CA ASP A 105 1.19 -9.94 1.67
C ASP A 105 1.37 -8.60 0.96
N VAL A 106 1.86 -7.57 1.66
CA VAL A 106 1.92 -6.22 1.08
C VAL A 106 2.84 -6.17 -0.12
N TYR A 107 3.98 -6.86 -0.09
CA TYR A 107 4.89 -6.90 -1.25
C TYR A 107 4.22 -7.46 -2.51
N LYS A 108 3.37 -8.48 -2.37
CA LYS A 108 2.68 -9.14 -3.49
C LYS A 108 1.56 -8.25 -4.01
N GLN A 109 0.84 -7.60 -3.10
CA GLN A 109 -0.20 -6.62 -3.44
C GLN A 109 0.38 -5.40 -4.14
N SER A 110 1.51 -4.87 -3.67
CA SER A 110 2.20 -3.73 -4.30
C SER A 110 2.68 -4.04 -5.71
N ILE A 111 3.28 -5.23 -5.95
CA ILE A 111 3.66 -5.61 -7.33
C ILE A 111 2.42 -5.77 -8.24
N ARG A 112 1.34 -6.40 -7.76
CA ARG A 112 0.10 -6.51 -8.53
C ARG A 112 -0.48 -5.13 -8.87
N ALA A 113 -0.48 -4.21 -7.92
CA ALA A 113 -0.94 -2.84 -8.15
C ALA A 113 -0.02 -2.10 -9.12
N SER A 114 1.30 -2.28 -9.03
CA SER A 114 2.27 -1.72 -9.99
C SER A 114 2.02 -2.22 -11.42
N ILE A 115 1.69 -3.51 -11.58
CA ILE A 115 1.30 -4.10 -12.87
C ILE A 115 -0.03 -3.49 -13.37
N LEU A 116 -1.02 -3.30 -12.48
CA LEU A 116 -2.26 -2.62 -12.84
C LEU A 116 -1.99 -1.21 -13.36
N PHE A 117 -1.13 -0.43 -12.69
CA PHE A 117 -0.76 0.91 -13.16
C PHE A 117 -0.02 0.91 -14.50
N PHE A 118 0.79 -0.11 -14.76
CA PHE A 118 1.38 -0.32 -16.08
C PHE A 118 0.29 -0.50 -17.15
N PHE A 119 -0.69 -1.37 -16.92
CA PHE A 119 -1.78 -1.57 -17.88
C PHE A 119 -2.67 -0.33 -18.02
N LEU A 120 -2.97 0.39 -16.93
CA LEU A 120 -3.72 1.63 -16.99
C LEU A 120 -3.01 2.69 -17.84
N ASN A 121 -1.69 2.82 -17.67
CA ASN A 121 -0.88 3.72 -18.49
C ASN A 121 -0.90 3.30 -19.97
N PHE A 122 -0.74 2.00 -20.24
CA PHE A 122 -0.81 1.47 -21.60
C PHE A 122 -2.17 1.68 -22.27
N SER A 123 -3.27 1.43 -21.55
CA SER A 123 -4.63 1.71 -22.03
C SER A 123 -4.85 3.19 -22.30
N LEU A 124 -4.33 4.07 -21.44
CA LEU A 124 -4.40 5.51 -21.62
C LEU A 124 -3.67 5.92 -22.91
N TYR A 125 -2.49 5.35 -23.16
CA TYR A 125 -1.71 5.61 -24.37
C TYR A 125 -2.43 5.16 -25.65
N ILE A 126 -2.97 3.93 -25.69
CA ILE A 126 -3.77 3.45 -26.83
C ILE A 126 -4.99 4.34 -27.05
N SER A 127 -5.67 4.72 -25.97
CA SER A 127 -6.86 5.58 -26.04
C SER A 127 -6.51 6.96 -26.60
N ALA A 128 -5.37 7.53 -26.19
CA ALA A 128 -4.88 8.80 -26.72
C ALA A 128 -4.62 8.70 -28.23
N ILE A 129 -3.90 7.66 -28.70
CA ILE A 129 -3.66 7.43 -30.13
C ILE A 129 -4.99 7.28 -30.89
N GLY A 130 -5.91 6.46 -30.39
CA GLY A 130 -7.20 6.24 -31.03
C GLY A 130 -8.02 7.53 -31.13
N LEU A 131 -8.05 8.31 -30.06
CA LEU A 131 -8.75 9.59 -30.03
C LEU A 131 -8.13 10.59 -31.02
N THR A 132 -6.80 10.66 -31.10
CA THR A 132 -6.11 11.52 -32.08
C THR A 132 -6.43 11.11 -33.52
N ARG A 133 -6.60 9.81 -33.79
CA ARG A 133 -6.97 9.32 -35.13
C ARG A 133 -8.40 9.67 -35.54
N VAL A 134 -9.32 9.78 -34.57
CA VAL A 134 -10.75 10.05 -34.83
C VAL A 134 -11.04 11.55 -34.88
N VAL A 135 -10.51 12.30 -33.92
CA VAL A 135 -10.85 13.71 -33.71
C VAL A 135 -9.79 14.64 -34.30
N GLY A 136 -8.62 14.13 -34.66
CA GLY A 136 -7.46 14.93 -35.06
C GLY A 136 -6.65 15.35 -33.83
N GLU A 137 -6.13 16.55 -33.84
CA GLU A 137 -5.28 17.05 -32.75
C GLU A 137 -6.07 17.19 -31.44
N ILE A 138 -5.54 16.61 -30.36
CA ILE A 138 -6.13 16.75 -29.03
C ILE A 138 -5.40 17.91 -28.35
N GLU A 139 -6.12 19.00 -28.12
CA GLU A 139 -5.58 20.19 -27.47
C GLU A 139 -6.32 20.53 -26.17
N GLY A 140 -5.77 21.48 -25.42
CA GLY A 140 -6.41 22.05 -24.23
C GLY A 140 -6.54 21.08 -23.06
N ILE A 141 -7.67 21.13 -22.36
CA ILE A 141 -7.90 20.41 -21.10
C ILE A 141 -7.79 18.88 -21.26
N PRO A 142 -8.36 18.24 -22.30
CA PRO A 142 -8.22 16.80 -22.50
C PRO A 142 -6.76 16.35 -22.65
N ALA A 143 -5.95 17.08 -23.41
CA ALA A 143 -4.52 16.78 -23.57
C ALA A 143 -3.79 16.87 -22.22
N LEU A 144 -4.05 17.94 -21.45
CA LEU A 144 -3.47 18.13 -20.12
C LEU A 144 -3.88 17.01 -19.14
N LEU A 145 -5.12 16.55 -19.18
CA LEU A 145 -5.59 15.44 -18.36
C LEU A 145 -4.90 14.12 -18.72
N LEU A 146 -4.84 13.77 -20.00
CA LEU A 146 -4.13 12.57 -20.47
C LEU A 146 -2.66 12.61 -20.05
N PHE A 147 -2.02 13.77 -20.20
CA PHE A 147 -0.65 14.01 -19.77
C PHE A 147 -0.46 13.79 -18.27
N THR A 148 -1.28 14.47 -17.46
CA THR A 148 -1.19 14.42 -15.99
C THR A 148 -1.43 13.01 -15.47
N LEU A 149 -2.44 12.30 -16.00
CA LEU A 149 -2.75 10.93 -15.62
C LEU A 149 -1.64 9.94 -16.00
N SER A 150 -1.02 10.14 -17.16
CA SER A 150 0.10 9.30 -17.60
C SER A 150 1.29 9.37 -16.64
N ILE A 151 1.67 10.59 -16.25
CA ILE A 151 2.72 10.83 -15.26
C ILE A 151 2.33 10.22 -13.91
N LEU A 152 1.11 10.51 -13.43
CA LEU A 152 0.63 10.04 -12.15
C LEU A 152 0.64 8.50 -12.06
N PHE A 153 0.13 7.80 -13.08
CA PHE A 153 0.12 6.34 -13.11
C PHE A 153 1.52 5.74 -13.13
N SER A 154 2.45 6.35 -13.88
CA SER A 154 3.84 5.89 -13.93
C SER A 154 4.54 6.07 -12.58
N PHE A 155 4.36 7.23 -11.93
CA PHE A 155 4.92 7.48 -10.59
C PHE A 155 4.33 6.56 -9.53
N LEU A 156 3.00 6.37 -9.51
CA LEU A 156 2.35 5.45 -8.58
C LEU A 156 2.79 4.00 -8.82
N GLY A 157 2.87 3.58 -10.09
CA GLY A 157 3.35 2.28 -10.48
C GLY A 157 4.80 2.03 -10.05
N PHE A 158 5.68 3.01 -10.26
CA PHE A 158 7.07 2.98 -9.82
C PHE A 158 7.18 2.87 -8.29
N TYR A 159 6.44 3.72 -7.58
CA TYR A 159 6.42 3.73 -6.12
C TYR A 159 5.98 2.37 -5.55
N LEU A 160 4.91 1.79 -6.10
CA LEU A 160 4.44 0.47 -5.70
C LEU A 160 5.46 -0.64 -6.05
N ALA A 161 6.21 -0.51 -7.13
CA ALA A 161 7.29 -1.42 -7.47
C ALA A 161 8.43 -1.39 -6.42
N LEU A 162 8.80 -0.22 -5.89
CA LEU A 162 9.84 -0.06 -4.86
C LEU A 162 9.56 -0.87 -3.59
N LEU A 163 8.27 -1.04 -3.28
CA LEU A 163 7.75 -1.79 -2.15
C LEU A 163 7.74 -3.30 -2.41
N GLY A 164 7.91 -3.74 -3.65
CA GLY A 164 8.02 -5.15 -4.00
C GLY A 164 9.26 -5.84 -3.42
N LYS A 165 9.36 -7.14 -3.68
CA LYS A 165 10.51 -7.99 -3.36
C LYS A 165 10.95 -8.78 -4.60
N ASN A 166 12.18 -9.28 -4.56
CA ASN A 166 12.80 -10.14 -5.59
C ASN A 166 12.99 -9.44 -6.95
N TRP A 167 13.35 -10.22 -7.97
CA TRP A 167 13.60 -9.72 -9.33
C TRP A 167 12.41 -8.94 -9.93
N LYS A 168 11.17 -9.30 -9.56
CA LYS A 168 9.94 -8.62 -10.01
C LYS A 168 9.93 -7.13 -9.65
N LYS A 169 10.51 -6.76 -8.51
CA LYS A 169 10.71 -5.34 -8.14
C LYS A 169 11.60 -4.64 -9.17
N GLY A 170 12.75 -5.22 -9.49
CA GLY A 170 13.69 -4.64 -10.45
C GLY A 170 13.07 -4.49 -11.84
N ALA A 171 12.39 -5.54 -12.32
CA ALA A 171 11.67 -5.52 -13.59
C ALA A 171 10.62 -4.40 -13.65
N MET A 172 9.74 -4.30 -12.64
CA MET A 172 8.69 -3.27 -12.62
C MET A 172 9.26 -1.85 -12.48
N ILE A 173 10.32 -1.66 -11.70
CA ILE A 173 11.04 -0.37 -11.62
C ILE A 173 11.56 0.02 -13.00
N GLY A 174 12.23 -0.91 -13.70
CA GLY A 174 12.77 -0.67 -15.03
C GLY A 174 11.68 -0.29 -16.04
N ILE A 175 10.56 -1.02 -16.06
CA ILE A 175 9.42 -0.74 -16.94
C ILE A 175 8.89 0.67 -16.72
N HIS A 176 8.58 1.05 -15.47
CA HIS A 176 8.05 2.38 -15.16
C HIS A 176 9.08 3.48 -15.43
N ALA A 177 10.37 3.23 -15.21
CA ALA A 177 11.44 4.17 -15.53
C ALA A 177 11.58 4.40 -17.05
N ILE A 178 11.48 3.34 -17.87
CA ILE A 178 11.50 3.46 -19.34
C ILE A 178 10.30 4.28 -19.82
N ILE A 179 9.11 4.01 -19.28
CA ILE A 179 7.89 4.78 -19.61
C ILE A 179 8.11 6.27 -19.29
N LEU A 180 8.54 6.58 -18.07
CA LEU A 180 8.83 7.97 -17.67
C LEU A 180 9.90 8.63 -18.55
N TYR A 181 10.96 7.90 -18.90
CA TYR A 181 12.00 8.40 -19.79
C TYR A 181 11.46 8.73 -21.18
N GLN A 182 10.70 7.82 -21.79
CA GLN A 182 10.06 8.05 -23.09
C GLN A 182 9.15 9.29 -23.06
N PHE A 183 8.40 9.48 -21.96
CA PHE A 183 7.61 10.70 -21.75
C PHE A 183 8.48 11.96 -21.72
N THR A 184 9.58 11.97 -20.95
CA THR A 184 10.48 13.13 -20.91
C THR A 184 11.18 13.40 -22.24
N TYR A 185 11.52 12.37 -23.00
CA TYR A 185 12.11 12.51 -24.32
C TYR A 185 11.13 13.16 -25.30
N PHE A 186 9.87 12.71 -25.32
CA PHE A 186 8.83 13.28 -26.16
C PHE A 186 8.62 14.78 -25.90
N LEU A 187 8.66 15.21 -24.63
CA LEU A 187 8.55 16.62 -24.25
C LEU A 187 9.72 17.49 -24.73
N ASN A 188 10.91 16.92 -24.93
CA ASN A 188 12.08 17.68 -25.39
C ASN A 188 12.14 17.80 -26.92
N VAL A 189 11.34 17.01 -27.64
CA VAL A 189 11.31 16.99 -29.11
C VAL A 189 10.22 17.92 -29.66
N ILE A 190 9.22 18.25 -28.85
CA ILE A 190 8.19 19.27 -29.13
C ILE A 190 8.69 20.63 -28.68
#